data_AF-A0A2E8K2L3-F1
#
_entry.id   AF-A0A2E8K2L3-F1
#
_cell.length_a   1.000
_cell.length_b   1.000
_cell.length_c   1.000
_cell.angle_alpha   90.00
_cell.angle_beta   90.00
_cell.angle_gamma   90.00
#
_symmetry.space_group_name_H-M   'P 1'
#
loop_
_entity.id
_entity.type
_entity.pdbx_description
1 polymer ?
#
loop_
_entity_poly.entity_id
_entity_poly.type
_entity_poly.pdbx_seq_one_letter_code
_entity_poly.pdbx_strand_id
1 'polypeptide(L)'
;MSVVTTLKGVERLAPGEKRGGLKVRMGNDVVRDTFVAGRSYTSLKRKDAVILDALTGADLDAMVAEGHMAWSGRGAKAVQVAVTRADFDAALADMIASTAKSIAGTNTSTTDHVYEPLVVDGKALKGYRVYVGPADPAVKPASAPGTIYVQGLRVGRKVIEAAQYARPQSKSGGKTVAKRIITRLLPSRRYVSYCLQPGTDFVLNLGAEAVSASDAAGITVDPTVVASILDTVAA
;
A
#
# COMPACT_ATOMS: atom_id res chain seq x y z
N MET A 1 3.74 -2.45 -15.39
CA MET A 1 3.12 -3.66 -14.84
C MET A 1 1.76 -3.28 -14.27
N SER A 2 0.76 -4.14 -14.41
CA SER A 2 -0.52 -4.00 -13.71
C SER A 2 -0.87 -5.28 -12.95
N VAL A 3 -1.43 -5.12 -11.76
CA VAL A 3 -1.89 -6.20 -10.89
C VAL A 3 -3.39 -6.04 -10.72
N VAL A 4 -4.14 -7.12 -10.95
CA VAL A 4 -5.54 -7.19 -10.50
C VAL A 4 -5.54 -7.87 -9.15
N THR A 5 -6.12 -7.22 -8.14
CA THR A 5 -6.19 -7.77 -6.79
C THR A 5 -7.46 -7.35 -6.08
N THR A 6 -7.99 -8.25 -5.27
CA THR A 6 -9.09 -7.94 -4.36
C THR A 6 -8.52 -7.32 -3.10
N LEU A 7 -8.92 -6.09 -2.79
CA LEU A 7 -8.50 -5.42 -1.57
C LEU A 7 -8.93 -6.22 -0.35
N LYS A 8 -8.05 -6.24 0.65
CA LYS A 8 -8.35 -6.91 1.92
C LYS A 8 -9.48 -6.17 2.65
N GLY A 9 -10.68 -6.70 2.52
CA GLY A 9 -11.83 -6.29 3.33
C GLY A 9 -11.71 -6.69 4.80
N VAL A 10 -12.66 -6.24 5.61
CA VAL A 10 -12.80 -6.61 7.02
C VAL A 10 -14.16 -7.25 7.26
N GLU A 11 -14.20 -8.29 8.09
CA GLU A 11 -15.46 -8.85 8.56
C GLU A 11 -16.04 -8.01 9.69
N ARG A 12 -17.28 -7.60 9.53
CA ARG A 12 -18.04 -6.79 10.47
C ARG A 12 -19.50 -7.22 10.47
N LEU A 13 -20.21 -6.93 11.54
CA LEU A 13 -21.66 -7.14 11.59
C LEU A 13 -22.33 -6.44 10.42
N ALA A 14 -23.32 -7.07 9.80
CA ALA A 14 -24.12 -6.46 8.76
C ALA A 14 -24.80 -5.19 9.29
N PRO A 15 -25.13 -4.21 8.42
CA PRO A 15 -25.84 -3.01 8.85
C PRO A 15 -27.13 -3.39 9.62
N GLY A 16 -27.29 -2.86 10.84
CA GLY A 16 -28.44 -3.14 11.71
C GLY A 16 -28.29 -4.35 12.65
N GLU A 17 -27.29 -5.20 12.47
CA GLU A 17 -27.07 -6.39 13.30
C GLU A 17 -26.45 -6.06 14.66
N LYS A 18 -26.92 -6.75 15.71
CA LYS A 18 -26.36 -6.67 17.08
C LYS A 18 -25.27 -7.73 17.29
N ARG A 19 -24.62 -7.68 18.47
CA ARG A 19 -23.58 -8.65 18.86
C ARG A 19 -24.11 -10.08 18.73
N GLY A 20 -23.44 -10.90 17.90
CA GLY A 20 -23.85 -12.28 17.58
C GLY A 20 -24.53 -12.43 16.21
N GLY A 21 -24.89 -11.33 15.55
CA GLY A 21 -25.50 -11.32 14.23
C GLY A 21 -24.57 -11.66 13.07
N LEU A 22 -25.13 -11.69 11.86
CA LEU A 22 -24.41 -12.04 10.64
C LEU A 22 -23.25 -11.07 10.39
N LYS A 23 -22.06 -11.62 10.11
CA LYS A 23 -20.92 -10.82 9.68
C LYS A 23 -20.84 -10.83 8.15
N VAL A 24 -20.71 -9.64 7.58
CA VAL A 24 -20.46 -9.43 6.15
C VAL A 24 -19.06 -8.88 5.94
N ARG A 25 -18.52 -9.12 4.75
CA ARG A 25 -17.23 -8.58 4.33
C ARG A 25 -17.43 -7.15 3.81
N MET A 26 -16.63 -6.22 4.31
CA MET A 26 -16.70 -4.80 3.95
C MET A 26 -15.38 -4.30 3.36
N GLY A 27 -15.43 -3.47 2.32
CA GLY A 27 -14.25 -2.86 1.68
C GLY A 27 -13.38 -3.81 0.87
N ASN A 28 -14.00 -4.80 0.23
CA ASN A 28 -13.39 -5.83 -0.61
C ASN A 28 -13.46 -5.50 -2.12
N ASP A 29 -13.16 -4.26 -2.49
CA ASP A 29 -13.16 -3.86 -3.90
C ASP A 29 -12.16 -4.71 -4.71
N VAL A 30 -12.56 -5.13 -5.91
CA VAL A 30 -11.64 -5.70 -6.90
C VAL A 30 -11.06 -4.55 -7.68
N VAL A 31 -9.73 -4.38 -7.63
CA VAL A 31 -9.05 -3.26 -8.27
C VAL A 31 -7.97 -3.72 -9.23
N ARG A 32 -7.80 -2.96 -10.31
CA ARG A 32 -6.62 -3.00 -11.16
C ARG A 32 -5.70 -1.86 -10.77
N ASP A 33 -4.55 -2.20 -10.19
CA ASP A 33 -3.48 -1.25 -9.91
C ASP A 33 -2.44 -1.27 -11.01
N THR A 34 -2.08 -0.10 -11.53
CA THR A 34 -0.94 0.07 -12.44
C THR A 34 0.22 0.64 -11.64
N PHE A 35 1.39 0.02 -11.75
CA PHE A 35 2.56 0.42 -10.97
C PHE A 35 3.88 0.21 -11.72
N VAL A 36 4.90 0.93 -11.25
CA VAL A 36 6.27 0.88 -11.75
C VAL A 36 7.16 0.25 -10.69
N ALA A 37 7.64 -0.96 -10.96
CA ALA A 37 8.55 -1.70 -10.09
C ALA A 37 9.95 -1.06 -10.04
N GLY A 38 10.77 -1.48 -9.06
CA GLY A 38 12.19 -1.10 -8.99
C GLY A 38 12.48 0.35 -8.60
N ARG A 39 11.45 1.11 -8.19
CA ARG A 39 11.65 2.45 -7.61
C ARG A 39 12.21 2.34 -6.19
N SER A 40 13.12 3.25 -5.83
CA SER A 40 13.72 3.28 -4.50
C SER A 40 12.78 3.97 -3.49
N TYR A 41 12.37 3.23 -2.45
CA TYR A 41 11.63 3.80 -1.32
C TYR A 41 12.40 4.94 -0.64
N THR A 42 13.72 4.78 -0.45
CA THR A 42 14.59 5.81 0.14
C THR A 42 14.59 7.10 -0.68
N SER A 43 14.57 6.99 -2.00
CA SER A 43 14.48 8.18 -2.88
C SER A 43 13.14 8.92 -2.70
N LEU A 44 12.04 8.18 -2.50
CA LEU A 44 10.74 8.79 -2.17
C LEU A 44 10.79 9.44 -0.78
N LYS A 45 11.43 8.80 0.21
CA LYS A 45 11.58 9.38 1.55
C LYS A 45 12.36 10.69 1.57
N ARG A 46 13.38 10.84 0.72
CA ARG A 46 14.06 12.13 0.54
C ARG A 46 13.12 13.21 0.00
N LYS A 47 12.23 12.87 -0.94
CA LYS A 47 11.20 13.80 -1.44
C LYS A 47 10.15 14.13 -0.38
N ASP A 48 9.73 13.14 0.40
CA ASP A 48 8.83 13.37 1.53
C ASP A 48 9.44 14.36 2.51
N ALA A 49 10.73 14.24 2.83
CA ALA A 49 11.42 15.14 3.74
C ALA A 49 11.35 16.60 3.28
N VAL A 50 11.60 16.86 1.99
CA VAL A 50 11.48 18.21 1.41
C VAL A 50 10.07 18.77 1.55
N ILE A 51 9.04 17.95 1.28
CA ILE A 51 7.64 18.37 1.41
C ILE A 51 7.28 18.66 2.87
N LEU A 52 7.71 17.80 3.79
CA LEU A 52 7.44 17.97 5.23
C LEU A 52 8.14 19.21 5.79
N ASP A 53 9.38 19.47 5.38
CA ASP A 53 10.16 20.65 5.81
C ASP A 53 9.58 21.96 5.26
N ALA A 54 8.95 21.90 4.08
CA ALA A 54 8.28 23.05 3.46
C ALA A 54 6.90 23.37 4.05
N LEU A 55 6.30 22.50 4.87
CA LEU A 55 5.00 22.76 5.49
C LEU A 55 5.13 23.84 6.56
N THR A 56 4.37 24.92 6.37
CA THR A 56 4.32 26.06 7.27
C THR A 56 3.20 25.92 8.29
N GLY A 57 3.22 26.80 9.30
CA GLY A 57 2.09 26.88 10.23
C GLY A 57 0.76 27.24 9.56
N ALA A 58 0.79 28.09 8.52
CA ALA A 58 -0.41 28.46 7.79
C ALA A 58 -1.02 27.25 7.04
N ASP A 59 -0.18 26.37 6.49
CA ASP A 59 -0.65 25.13 5.84
C ASP A 59 -1.36 24.23 6.84
N LEU A 60 -0.84 24.12 8.07
CA LEU A 60 -1.46 23.33 9.13
C LEU A 60 -2.77 23.96 9.61
N ASP A 61 -2.84 25.28 9.72
CA ASP A 61 -4.08 25.98 10.07
C ASP A 61 -5.16 25.78 9.00
N ALA A 62 -4.79 25.81 7.71
CA ALA A 62 -5.70 25.50 6.62
C ALA A 62 -6.25 24.06 6.74
N MET A 63 -5.39 23.09 7.06
CA MET A 63 -5.83 21.70 7.27
C MET A 63 -6.74 21.54 8.51
N VAL A 64 -6.54 22.34 9.57
CA VAL A 64 -7.44 22.37 10.72
C VAL A 64 -8.80 22.96 10.34
N ALA A 65 -8.81 24.03 9.54
CA ALA A 65 -10.03 24.71 9.09
C ALA A 65 -10.95 23.81 8.24
N GLU A 66 -10.42 22.74 7.63
CA GLU A 66 -11.22 21.71 6.94
C GLU A 66 -12.14 20.91 7.90
N GLY A 67 -12.03 21.06 9.22
CA GLY A 67 -13.01 20.54 10.18
C GLY A 67 -12.98 19.01 10.37
N HIS A 68 -11.80 18.40 10.30
CA HIS A 68 -11.66 16.95 10.45
C HIS A 68 -12.04 16.47 11.85
N MET A 69 -12.66 15.28 11.92
CA MET A 69 -13.06 14.65 13.18
C MET A 69 -12.19 13.43 13.50
N ALA A 70 -11.89 13.27 14.79
CA ALA A 70 -11.18 12.16 15.38
C ALA A 70 -11.99 11.56 16.55
N TRP A 71 -11.41 10.54 17.18
CA TRP A 71 -12.02 9.86 18.32
C TRP A 71 -11.09 9.94 19.53
N SER A 72 -11.65 10.36 20.66
CA SER A 72 -11.02 10.26 21.98
C SER A 72 -11.53 9.03 22.73
N GLY A 73 -10.64 8.31 23.41
CA GLY A 73 -10.97 7.08 24.13
C GLY A 73 -11.01 5.81 23.27
N ARG A 74 -11.53 4.70 23.84
CA ARG A 74 -11.58 3.38 23.20
C ARG A 74 -12.98 2.77 23.24
N GLY A 75 -13.34 2.03 22.20
CA GLY A 75 -14.50 1.14 22.19
C GLY A 75 -15.83 1.89 22.13
N ALA A 76 -16.82 1.38 22.88
CA ALA A 76 -18.17 1.93 22.91
C ALA A 76 -18.24 3.34 23.54
N LYS A 77 -17.32 3.66 24.46
CA LYS A 77 -17.24 4.95 25.16
C LYS A 77 -16.45 6.01 24.41
N ALA A 78 -15.89 5.69 23.24
CA ALA A 78 -15.14 6.66 22.48
C ALA A 78 -16.06 7.77 21.96
N VAL A 79 -15.66 9.02 22.15
CA VAL A 79 -16.40 10.22 21.74
C VAL A 79 -15.70 10.88 20.56
N GLN A 80 -16.47 11.50 19.68
CA GLN A 80 -15.91 12.27 18.58
C GLN A 80 -15.40 13.62 19.09
N VAL A 81 -14.24 14.02 18.59
CA VAL A 81 -13.57 15.29 18.90
C VAL A 81 -13.02 15.89 17.62
N ALA A 82 -12.98 17.22 17.54
CA ALA A 82 -12.32 17.91 16.42
C ALA A 82 -10.80 17.66 16.47
N VAL A 83 -10.19 17.50 15.29
CA VAL A 83 -8.73 17.47 15.17
C VAL A 83 -8.21 18.89 15.38
N THR A 84 -7.23 19.04 16.26
CA THR A 84 -6.72 20.36 16.66
C THR A 84 -5.41 20.70 15.95
N ARG A 85 -4.99 21.96 16.04
CA ARG A 85 -3.67 22.38 15.55
C ARG A 85 -2.52 21.62 16.22
N ALA A 86 -2.63 21.36 17.52
CA ALA A 86 -1.66 20.57 18.28
C ALA A 86 -1.52 19.12 17.74
N ASP A 87 -2.61 18.51 17.25
CA ASP A 87 -2.55 17.20 16.61
C ASP A 87 -1.74 17.22 15.32
N PHE A 88 -1.84 18.30 14.53
CA PHE A 88 -1.07 18.50 13.31
C PHE A 88 0.40 18.77 13.59
N ASP A 89 0.72 19.64 14.55
CA ASP A 89 2.11 19.92 14.93
C ASP A 89 2.81 18.64 15.42
N ALA A 90 2.14 17.87 16.29
CA ALA A 90 2.66 16.59 16.77
C ALA A 90 2.77 15.54 15.66
N ALA A 91 1.84 15.53 14.70
CA ALA A 91 1.91 14.65 13.54
C ALA A 91 3.09 15.00 12.63
N LEU A 92 3.29 16.28 12.33
CA LEU A 92 4.37 16.76 11.48
C LEU A 92 5.74 16.44 12.10
N ALA A 93 5.95 16.77 13.38
CA ALA A 93 7.19 16.47 14.09
C ALA A 93 7.53 14.97 14.08
N ASP A 94 6.54 14.12 14.40
CA ASP A 94 6.70 12.66 14.34
C ASP A 94 7.06 12.18 12.93
N MET A 95 6.44 12.76 11.88
CA MET A 95 6.66 12.36 10.50
C MET A 95 8.03 12.78 9.97
N ILE A 96 8.52 13.97 10.35
CA ILE A 96 9.89 14.43 10.06
C ILE A 96 10.90 13.47 10.71
N ALA A 97 10.75 13.20 12.01
CA ALA A 97 11.65 12.31 12.73
C ALA A 97 11.66 10.87 12.15
N SER A 98 10.48 10.33 11.82
CA SER A 98 10.36 9.00 11.20
C SER A 98 10.97 8.94 9.80
N THR A 99 10.83 10.03 9.02
CA THR A 99 11.40 10.13 7.68
C THR A 99 12.93 10.21 7.75
N ALA A 100 13.49 10.99 8.68
CA ALA A 100 14.93 11.07 8.90
C ALA A 100 15.53 9.70 9.26
N LYS A 101 14.90 8.95 10.18
CA LYS A 101 15.32 7.56 10.51
C LYS A 101 15.30 6.64 9.30
N SER A 102 14.28 6.76 8.45
CA SER A 102 14.15 5.94 7.24
C SER A 102 15.23 6.28 6.20
N ILE A 103 15.61 7.55 6.07
CA ILE A 103 16.70 8.00 5.17
C ILE A 103 18.05 7.51 5.70
N ALA A 104 18.28 7.59 7.01
CA ALA A 104 19.50 7.14 7.66
C ALA A 104 19.66 5.61 7.71
N GLY A 105 18.61 4.85 7.35
CA GLY A 105 18.62 3.39 7.43
C GLY A 105 18.59 2.83 8.86
N THR A 106 18.32 3.68 9.87
CA THR A 106 18.27 3.29 11.28
C THR A 106 16.90 2.79 11.72
N ASN A 107 15.97 2.64 10.77
CA ASN A 107 14.65 2.11 11.01
C ASN A 107 14.69 0.58 10.84
N THR A 108 14.63 -0.16 11.95
CA THR A 108 14.64 -1.62 11.90
C THR A 108 13.30 -2.13 11.37
N SER A 109 13.29 -2.64 10.15
CA SER A 109 12.13 -3.36 9.63
C SER A 109 11.94 -4.65 10.43
N THR A 110 10.75 -4.82 11.01
CA THR A 110 10.38 -6.04 11.73
C THR A 110 10.19 -7.24 10.80
N THR A 111 10.36 -7.07 9.48
CA THR A 111 10.11 -8.10 8.48
C THR A 111 11.25 -8.30 7.49
N ASP A 112 12.34 -7.54 7.56
CA ASP A 112 13.40 -7.68 6.54
C ASP A 112 14.09 -9.05 6.61
N HIS A 113 14.19 -9.63 7.80
CA HIS A 113 14.77 -10.96 8.03
C HIS A 113 14.00 -12.12 7.38
N VAL A 114 12.76 -11.90 6.90
CA VAL A 114 11.97 -12.94 6.20
C VAL A 114 11.96 -12.75 4.68
N TYR A 115 12.81 -11.88 4.14
CA TYR A 115 12.96 -11.65 2.71
C TYR A 115 14.41 -11.65 2.26
N GLU A 116 14.62 -12.16 1.06
CA GLU A 116 15.89 -12.07 0.34
C GLU A 116 15.70 -11.37 -1.02
N PRO A 117 16.73 -10.74 -1.59
CA PRO A 117 16.65 -10.22 -2.95
C PRO A 117 16.33 -11.33 -3.96
N LEU A 118 15.48 -11.07 -4.96
CA LEU A 118 15.34 -11.99 -6.08
C LEU A 118 16.57 -11.87 -6.98
N VAL A 119 17.30 -12.98 -7.17
CA VAL A 119 18.50 -13.03 -8.01
C VAL A 119 18.19 -13.81 -9.28
N VAL A 120 18.49 -13.21 -10.43
CA VAL A 120 18.40 -13.85 -11.76
C VAL A 120 19.75 -13.65 -12.44
N ASP A 121 20.36 -14.72 -12.93
CA ASP A 121 21.69 -14.71 -13.56
C ASP A 121 22.76 -14.00 -12.72
N GLY A 122 22.76 -14.25 -11.41
CA GLY A 122 23.69 -13.65 -10.46
C GLY A 122 23.44 -12.17 -10.15
N LYS A 123 22.39 -11.56 -10.69
CA LYS A 123 22.04 -10.15 -10.48
C LYS A 123 20.76 -10.01 -9.67
N ALA A 124 20.83 -9.22 -8.60
CA ALA A 124 19.65 -8.89 -7.80
C ALA A 124 18.71 -7.94 -8.59
N LEU A 125 17.46 -8.35 -8.76
CA LEU A 125 16.43 -7.55 -9.41
C LEU A 125 15.87 -6.51 -8.44
N LYS A 126 16.09 -5.23 -8.77
CA LYS A 126 15.66 -4.12 -7.91
C LYS A 126 14.14 -4.09 -7.74
N GLY A 127 13.70 -4.03 -6.49
CA GLY A 127 12.28 -4.00 -6.15
C GLY A 127 11.60 -5.38 -6.17
N TYR A 128 12.36 -6.45 -6.39
CA TYR A 128 11.88 -7.83 -6.30
C TYR A 128 12.56 -8.51 -5.12
N ARG A 129 11.77 -9.20 -4.31
CA ARG A 129 12.26 -9.97 -3.17
C ARG A 129 11.50 -11.28 -3.06
N VAL A 130 12.17 -12.30 -2.54
CA VAL A 130 11.60 -13.62 -2.29
C VAL A 130 11.33 -13.74 -0.80
N TYR A 131 10.12 -14.16 -0.45
CA TYR A 131 9.78 -14.49 0.93
C TYR A 131 10.41 -15.82 1.30
N VAL A 132 11.29 -15.83 2.31
CA VAL A 132 11.97 -17.07 2.76
C VAL A 132 11.29 -17.72 3.96
N GLY A 133 10.33 -17.03 4.58
CA GLY A 133 9.64 -17.52 5.77
C GLY A 133 10.30 -17.06 7.08
N PRO A 134 9.60 -17.23 8.22
CA PRO A 134 10.21 -17.02 9.53
C PRO A 134 11.26 -18.09 9.81
N ALA A 135 12.32 -17.72 10.53
CA ALA A 135 13.32 -18.69 11.00
C ALA A 135 12.76 -19.66 12.05
N ASP A 136 11.77 -19.20 12.84
CA ASP A 136 11.07 -20.02 13.83
C ASP A 136 9.93 -20.81 13.15
N PRO A 137 9.99 -22.15 13.13
CA PRO A 137 8.96 -22.99 12.52
C PRO A 137 7.61 -22.95 13.27
N ALA A 138 7.56 -22.47 14.51
CA ALA A 138 6.29 -22.28 15.24
C ALA A 138 5.49 -21.06 14.73
N VAL A 139 6.15 -20.14 14.02
CA VAL A 139 5.49 -18.95 13.47
C VAL A 139 4.80 -19.32 12.16
N LYS A 140 3.47 -19.19 12.14
CA LYS A 140 2.69 -19.38 10.91
C LYS A 140 3.16 -18.39 9.84
N PRO A 141 3.60 -18.87 8.66
CA PRO A 141 4.14 -17.99 7.63
C PRO A 141 3.03 -17.12 7.01
N ALA A 142 3.39 -15.92 6.58
CA ALA A 142 2.47 -14.98 5.94
C ALA A 142 2.14 -15.38 4.49
N SER A 143 3.02 -16.15 3.84
CA SER A 143 2.88 -16.73 2.49
C SER A 143 3.73 -17.99 2.40
N ALA A 144 3.61 -18.80 1.36
CA ALA A 144 4.52 -19.92 1.18
C ALA A 144 5.96 -19.40 0.97
N PRO A 145 6.99 -19.98 1.62
CA PRO A 145 8.39 -19.72 1.25
C PRO A 145 8.60 -19.89 -0.27
N GLY A 146 9.43 -19.04 -0.86
CA GLY A 146 9.60 -18.92 -2.31
C GLY A 146 8.64 -17.93 -2.98
N THR A 147 7.64 -17.40 -2.27
CA THR A 147 6.70 -16.43 -2.87
C THR A 147 7.41 -15.11 -3.21
N ILE A 148 7.26 -14.66 -4.45
CA ILE A 148 7.85 -13.41 -4.94
C ILE A 148 7.00 -12.22 -4.52
N TYR A 149 7.65 -11.16 -4.06
CA TYR A 149 7.04 -9.86 -3.81
C TYR A 149 7.64 -8.81 -4.73
N VAL A 150 6.78 -8.03 -5.37
CA VAL A 150 7.18 -6.91 -6.23
C VAL A 150 6.82 -5.61 -5.55
N GLN A 151 7.78 -4.72 -5.45
CA GLN A 151 7.65 -3.41 -4.85
C GLN A 151 7.83 -2.31 -5.88
N GLY A 152 7.05 -1.24 -5.72
CA GLY A 152 7.16 -0.11 -6.62
C GLY A 152 6.19 1.02 -6.33
N LEU A 153 6.10 1.93 -7.28
CA LEU A 153 5.24 3.11 -7.19
C LEU A 153 3.94 2.88 -7.95
N ARG A 154 2.80 2.93 -7.26
CA ARG A 154 1.48 2.91 -7.90
C ARG A 154 1.26 4.23 -8.65
N VAL A 155 0.96 4.12 -9.95
CA VAL A 155 0.69 5.26 -10.84
C VAL A 155 -0.80 5.41 -11.14
N GLY A 156 -1.58 4.33 -11.05
CA GLY A 156 -3.02 4.35 -11.30
C GLY A 156 -3.76 3.23 -10.56
N ARG A 157 -5.05 3.44 -10.34
CA ARG A 157 -5.99 2.46 -9.79
C ARG A 157 -7.33 2.59 -10.49
N LYS A 158 -7.88 1.48 -10.98
CA LYS A 158 -9.25 1.36 -11.48
C LYS A 158 -10.01 0.37 -10.60
N VAL A 159 -11.20 0.72 -10.13
CA VAL A 159 -12.10 -0.23 -9.47
C VAL A 159 -12.80 -1.02 -10.58
N ILE A 160 -12.67 -2.34 -10.54
CA ILE A 160 -13.35 -3.27 -11.47
C ILE A 160 -14.70 -3.63 -10.87
N GLU A 161 -14.70 -4.03 -9.61
CA GLU A 161 -15.90 -4.38 -8.86
C GLU A 161 -15.86 -3.65 -7.52
N ALA A 162 -16.90 -2.86 -7.23
CA ALA A 162 -17.01 -2.16 -5.97
C ALA A 162 -17.40 -3.13 -4.85
N ALA A 163 -16.87 -2.91 -3.65
CA ALA A 163 -17.35 -3.64 -2.49
C ALA A 163 -18.84 -3.39 -2.26
N GLN A 164 -19.61 -4.43 -1.94
CA GLN A 164 -21.02 -4.31 -1.59
C GLN A 164 -21.24 -3.33 -0.42
N TYR A 165 -20.30 -3.29 0.53
CA TYR A 165 -20.32 -2.39 1.67
C TYR A 165 -18.99 -1.65 1.81
N ALA A 166 -19.07 -0.34 2.04
CA ALA A 166 -17.89 0.48 2.30
C ALA A 166 -17.15 0.04 3.56
N ARG A 167 -15.82 0.18 3.57
CA ARG A 167 -15.02 -0.11 4.76
C ARG A 167 -15.35 0.89 5.87
N PRO A 168 -15.75 0.44 7.07
CA PRO A 168 -16.08 1.36 8.15
C PRO A 168 -14.85 2.15 8.59
N GLN A 169 -15.05 3.44 8.84
CA GLN A 169 -13.98 4.33 9.29
C GLN A 169 -13.47 3.86 10.65
N SER A 170 -12.15 3.69 10.76
CA SER A 170 -11.53 3.29 12.02
C SER A 170 -11.54 4.45 13.01
N LYS A 171 -11.99 4.20 14.25
CA LYS A 171 -11.90 5.17 15.37
C LYS A 171 -10.43 5.47 15.65
N SER A 172 -9.95 6.62 15.18
CA SER A 172 -8.53 7.00 15.22
C SER A 172 -8.40 8.30 16.01
N GLY A 173 -7.35 8.41 16.84
CA GLY A 173 -7.06 9.64 17.59
C GLY A 173 -6.58 10.78 16.70
N GLY A 174 -6.63 12.01 17.22
CA GLY A 174 -6.35 13.26 16.50
C GLY A 174 -5.03 13.23 15.71
N LYS A 175 -3.91 13.02 16.40
CA LYS A 175 -2.59 12.83 15.77
C LYS A 175 -2.57 11.79 14.64
N THR A 176 -3.30 10.69 14.76
CA THR A 176 -3.35 9.66 13.69
C THR A 176 -4.15 10.13 12.48
N VAL A 177 -5.24 10.86 12.71
CA VAL A 177 -6.01 11.49 11.63
C VAL A 177 -5.16 12.55 10.93
N ALA A 178 -4.50 13.44 11.69
CA ALA A 178 -3.57 14.44 11.16
C ALA A 178 -2.45 13.81 10.32
N LYS A 179 -1.78 12.75 10.81
CA LYS A 179 -0.78 12.01 10.03
C LYS A 179 -1.33 11.51 8.69
N ARG A 180 -2.56 10.98 8.67
CA ARG A 180 -3.18 10.49 7.43
C ARG A 180 -3.44 11.62 6.44
N ILE A 181 -3.78 12.81 6.92
CA ILE A 181 -4.02 14.00 6.09
C ILE A 181 -2.70 14.46 5.48
N ILE A 182 -1.67 14.72 6.29
CA ILE A 182 -0.33 15.11 5.82
C ILE A 182 0.24 14.06 4.85
N THR A 183 0.07 12.76 5.14
CA THR A 183 0.55 11.68 4.27
C THR A 183 -0.06 11.72 2.86
N ARG A 184 -1.22 12.38 2.65
CA ARG A 184 -1.81 12.52 1.31
C ARG A 184 -0.92 13.33 0.36
N LEU A 185 -0.11 14.24 0.90
CA LEU A 185 0.84 15.08 0.17
C LEU A 185 2.11 14.30 -0.20
N LEU A 186 2.40 13.20 0.49
CA LEU A 186 3.68 12.53 0.40
C LEU A 186 3.75 11.52 -0.77
N PRO A 187 4.80 11.59 -1.62
CA PRO A 187 5.04 10.62 -2.68
C PRO A 187 5.13 9.17 -2.18
N SER A 188 5.72 8.93 -1.00
CA SER A 188 5.86 7.55 -0.50
C SER A 188 4.54 6.86 -0.23
N ARG A 189 3.42 7.59 -0.09
CA ARG A 189 2.09 7.00 0.10
C ARG A 189 1.70 6.07 -1.06
N ARG A 190 2.24 6.31 -2.25
CA ARG A 190 1.98 5.49 -3.44
C ARG A 190 2.92 4.29 -3.56
N TYR A 191 3.91 4.16 -2.67
CA TYR A 191 4.77 2.99 -2.65
C TYR A 191 4.00 1.78 -2.12
N VAL A 192 4.00 0.69 -2.88
CA VAL A 192 3.21 -0.50 -2.63
C VAL A 192 4.07 -1.75 -2.82
N SER A 193 3.67 -2.83 -2.14
CA SER A 193 4.24 -4.16 -2.31
C SER A 193 3.10 -5.11 -2.66
N TYR A 194 3.23 -5.82 -3.78
CA TYR A 194 2.31 -6.88 -4.18
C TYR A 194 2.97 -8.23 -3.98
N CYS A 195 2.19 -9.17 -3.47
CA CYS A 195 2.57 -10.57 -3.32
C CYS A 195 2.14 -11.29 -4.60
N LEU A 196 3.08 -11.94 -5.30
CA LEU A 196 2.80 -12.75 -6.48
C LEU A 196 2.30 -14.13 -6.05
N GLN A 197 1.08 -14.17 -5.50
CA GLN A 197 0.49 -15.44 -5.07
C GLN A 197 0.01 -16.26 -6.27
N PRO A 198 0.16 -17.59 -6.22
CA PRO A 198 -0.53 -18.48 -7.16
C PRO A 198 -2.04 -18.18 -7.19
N GLY A 199 -2.61 -18.08 -8.40
CA GLY A 199 -4.04 -17.76 -8.60
C GLY A 199 -4.41 -16.27 -8.56
N THR A 200 -3.44 -15.36 -8.47
CA THR A 200 -3.66 -13.93 -8.73
C THR A 200 -3.23 -13.58 -10.15
N ASP A 201 -4.06 -12.83 -10.88
CA ASP A 201 -3.75 -12.43 -12.25
C ASP A 201 -2.76 -11.25 -12.26
N PHE A 202 -1.59 -11.49 -12.85
CA PHE A 202 -0.57 -10.48 -13.06
C PHE A 202 -0.39 -10.23 -14.54
N VAL A 203 -0.48 -8.96 -14.94
CA VAL A 203 -0.10 -8.54 -16.28
C VAL A 203 1.25 -7.84 -16.19
N LEU A 204 2.27 -8.57 -16.61
CA LEU A 204 3.60 -8.04 -16.81
C LEU A 204 3.63 -7.31 -18.15
N ASN A 205 3.57 -5.98 -18.12
CA ASN A 205 3.96 -5.18 -19.29
C ASN A 205 5.47 -5.33 -19.43
N LEU A 206 5.89 -6.36 -20.14
CA LEU A 206 7.25 -6.54 -20.61
C LEU A 206 7.51 -5.46 -21.66
N GLY A 207 8.66 -4.79 -21.59
CA GLY A 207 9.11 -3.93 -22.69
C GLY A 207 9.28 -4.77 -23.96
N ALA A 208 9.33 -4.13 -25.13
CA ALA A 208 9.48 -4.82 -26.42
C ALA A 208 10.64 -5.84 -26.42
N GLU A 209 11.74 -5.52 -25.71
CA GLU A 209 12.92 -6.39 -25.54
C GLU A 209 12.64 -7.68 -24.76
N ALA A 210 11.76 -7.65 -23.75
CA ALA A 210 11.42 -8.82 -22.95
C ALA A 210 10.33 -9.69 -23.60
N VAL A 211 9.53 -9.13 -24.52
CA VAL A 211 8.65 -9.91 -25.41
C VAL A 211 9.49 -10.65 -26.46
N SER A 212 10.51 -10.00 -27.03
CA SER A 212 11.42 -10.65 -27.98
C SER A 212 12.36 -11.69 -27.37
N ALA A 213 12.58 -11.65 -26.05
CA ALA A 213 13.41 -12.63 -25.32
C ALA A 213 12.62 -13.86 -24.82
N SER A 214 11.31 -13.94 -25.11
CA SER A 214 10.49 -15.10 -24.76
C SER A 214 10.65 -16.19 -25.83
N ASP A 215 11.39 -17.26 -25.52
CA ASP A 215 11.47 -18.46 -26.34
C ASP A 215 10.67 -19.63 -25.73
N ALA A 216 10.66 -20.77 -26.43
CA ALA A 216 9.68 -21.86 -26.27
C ALA A 216 9.71 -22.63 -24.92
N ALA A 217 10.48 -22.17 -23.93
CA ALA A 217 10.51 -22.75 -22.58
C ALA A 217 9.82 -21.89 -21.49
N GLY A 218 9.21 -20.74 -21.84
CA GLY A 218 8.61 -19.83 -20.86
C GLY A 218 7.40 -19.01 -21.33
N ILE A 219 6.57 -18.67 -20.34
CA ILE A 219 5.35 -17.82 -20.30
C ILE A 219 4.57 -17.71 -21.61
N THR A 220 3.45 -18.43 -21.68
CA THR A 220 2.44 -18.25 -22.74
C THR A 220 1.80 -16.87 -22.62
N VAL A 221 2.17 -15.95 -23.50
CA VAL A 221 1.52 -14.65 -23.66
C VAL A 221 0.37 -14.82 -24.63
N ASP A 222 -0.86 -14.64 -24.15
CA ASP A 222 -2.05 -14.63 -25.00
C ASP A 222 -2.12 -13.29 -25.78
N PRO A 223 -1.92 -13.30 -27.11
CA PRO A 223 -1.87 -12.08 -27.91
C PRO A 223 -3.23 -11.36 -27.99
N THR A 224 -4.34 -12.10 -27.82
CA THR A 224 -5.70 -11.56 -27.77
C THR A 224 -5.93 -10.76 -26.49
N VAL A 225 -5.37 -11.22 -25.37
CA VAL A 225 -5.42 -10.49 -24.10
C VAL A 225 -4.57 -9.22 -24.16
N VAL A 226 -3.38 -9.28 -24.77
CA VAL A 226 -2.51 -8.11 -24.96
C VAL A 226 -3.19 -7.04 -25.83
N ALA A 227 -3.80 -7.44 -26.95
CA ALA A 227 -4.54 -6.52 -27.82
C ALA A 227 -5.72 -5.85 -27.09
N SER A 228 -6.51 -6.63 -26.34
CA SER A 228 -7.63 -6.06 -25.56
C SER A 228 -7.18 -5.02 -24.53
N ILE A 229 -5.99 -5.19 -23.93
CA ILE A 229 -5.45 -4.27 -22.94
C ILE A 229 -4.95 -2.98 -23.59
N LEU A 230 -4.34 -3.06 -24.78
CA LEU A 230 -3.90 -1.89 -25.53
C LEU A 230 -5.10 -1.06 -26.00
N ASP A 231 -6.17 -1.71 -26.46
CA ASP A 231 -7.40 -1.03 -26.89
C ASP A 231 -8.17 -0.40 -25.71
N THR A 232 -8.09 -0.98 -24.51
CA THR A 232 -8.73 -0.40 -23.31
C THR A 232 -7.95 0.81 -22.74
N VAL A 233 -6.74 1.10 -23.22
CA VAL A 233 -5.93 2.26 -22.81
C VAL A 233 -6.13 3.45 -23.76
N ALA A 234 -6.69 3.23 -24.95
CA ALA A 234 -6.95 4.26 -25.96
C ALA A 234 -8.37 4.87 -25.91
N ALA A 235 -9.22 4.43 -24.96
CA ALA A 235 -10.58 4.95 -24.73
C ALA A 235 -10.74 5.41 -23.27
#